data_AF-A0A928KEX5-F1
#
_entry.id   AF-A0A928KEX5-F1
#
_cell.length_a   1.000
_cell.length_b   1.000
_cell.length_c   1.000
_cell.angle_alpha   90.00
_cell.angle_beta   90.00
_cell.angle_gamma   90.00
#
_symmetry.space_group_name_H-M   'P 1'
#
loop_
_entity.id
_entity.type
_entity.pdbx_description
1 polymer ?
#
loop_
_entity_poly.entity_id
_entity_poly.type
_entity_poly.pdbx_seq_one_letter_code
_entity_poly.pdbx_strand_id
1 'polypeptide(L)'
;MKNKSNPTDIKLNNIIKISNKLYQGAIIVTVLTAILCVIKIIFTIGFGYIYEPEYLMHILILEAVASVLVLAVEIFVCILASNLSSLADLFLKNNITTDSSKNSEATSAQWQCPSCKKINQGYIGTCGCGEVKPN
;
A
#
# COMPACT_ATOMS: atom_id res chain seq x y z
N MET A 1 17.67 -24.09 -4.38
CA MET A 1 16.30 -24.31 -4.88
C MET A 1 15.69 -22.94 -5.16
N LYS A 2 15.34 -22.63 -6.42
CA LYS A 2 14.66 -21.37 -6.76
C LYS A 2 13.20 -21.51 -6.31
N ASN A 3 12.81 -20.74 -5.30
CA ASN A 3 11.43 -20.74 -4.80
C ASN A 3 10.52 -20.21 -5.91
N LYS A 4 9.62 -21.05 -6.42
CA LYS A 4 8.74 -20.73 -7.55
C LYS A 4 7.58 -19.92 -6.97
N SER A 5 7.58 -18.61 -7.20
CA SER A 5 6.55 -17.68 -6.70
C SER A 5 5.15 -18.18 -7.06
N ASN A 6 4.25 -18.23 -6.06
CA ASN A 6 2.89 -18.71 -6.22
C ASN A 6 2.11 -17.78 -7.17
N PRO A 7 1.33 -18.26 -8.16
CA PRO A 7 0.54 -17.42 -9.07
C PRO A 7 -0.39 -16.42 -8.37
N THR A 8 -0.82 -16.69 -7.14
CA THR A 8 -1.57 -15.74 -6.29
C THR A 8 -0.74 -14.54 -5.83
N ASP A 9 0.56 -14.73 -5.55
CA ASP A 9 1.48 -13.65 -5.13
C ASP A 9 1.72 -12.66 -6.27
N ILE A 10 1.77 -13.16 -7.51
CA ILE A 10 1.95 -12.34 -8.72
C ILE A 10 0.72 -11.44 -8.94
N LYS A 11 -0.49 -11.99 -8.76
CA LYS A 11 -1.73 -11.19 -8.86
C LYS A 11 -1.81 -10.13 -7.76
N LEU A 12 -1.42 -10.46 -6.54
CA LEU A 12 -1.45 -9.53 -5.41
C LEU A 12 -0.44 -8.39 -5.55
N ASN A 13 0.79 -8.69 -5.98
CA ASN A 13 1.81 -7.67 -6.22
C ASN A 13 1.39 -6.68 -7.34
N ASN A 14 0.69 -7.17 -8.37
CA ASN A 14 0.12 -6.31 -9.40
C ASN A 14 -0.98 -5.40 -8.86
N ILE A 15 -1.85 -5.89 -7.97
CA ILE A 15 -2.91 -5.10 -7.33
C ILE A 15 -2.29 -3.96 -6.49
N ILE A 16 -1.27 -4.25 -5.67
CA ILE A 16 -0.57 -3.25 -4.86
C ILE A 16 0.11 -2.19 -5.74
N LYS A 17 0.72 -2.61 -6.85
CA LYS A 17 1.34 -1.67 -7.80
C LYS A 17 0.31 -0.73 -8.44
N ILE A 18 -0.90 -1.23 -8.72
CA ILE A 18 -1.99 -0.43 -9.28
C ILE A 18 -2.55 0.53 -8.22
N SER A 19 -2.80 0.07 -6.99
CA SER A 19 -3.32 0.91 -5.91
C SER A 19 -2.38 2.06 -5.58
N ASN A 20 -1.07 1.80 -5.51
CA ASN A 20 -0.07 2.84 -5.25
C ASN A 20 0.01 3.87 -6.39
N LYS A 21 -0.09 3.43 -7.66
CA LYS A 21 -0.18 4.35 -8.81
C LYS A 21 -1.44 5.22 -8.77
N LEU A 22 -2.57 4.67 -8.36
CA LEU A 22 -3.82 5.43 -8.21
C LEU A 22 -3.72 6.47 -7.10
N TYR A 23 -3.12 6.12 -5.96
CA TYR A 23 -2.89 7.05 -4.86
C TYR A 23 -1.96 8.21 -5.25
N GLN A 24 -0.84 7.91 -5.91
CA GLN A 24 0.07 8.92 -6.44
C GLN A 24 -0.63 9.84 -7.46
N GLY A 25 -1.44 9.27 -8.36
CA GLY A 25 -2.24 10.04 -9.31
C GLY A 25 -3.24 10.97 -8.62
N ALA A 26 -3.93 10.51 -7.57
CA ALA A 26 -4.86 11.32 -6.80
C ALA A 26 -4.17 12.54 -6.15
N ILE A 27 -2.99 12.35 -5.55
CA ILE A 27 -2.20 13.45 -4.97
C ILE A 27 -1.87 14.50 -6.03
N ILE A 28 -1.39 14.08 -7.20
CA ILE A 28 -1.02 15.00 -8.29
C ILE A 28 -2.23 15.83 -8.73
N VAL A 29 -3.39 15.20 -8.89
CA VAL A 29 -4.63 15.88 -9.27
C VAL A 29 -5.00 16.94 -8.23
N THR A 30 -4.98 16.60 -6.94
CA THR A 30 -5.29 17.54 -5.85
C THR A 30 -4.36 18.76 -5.87
N VAL A 31 -3.04 18.55 -6.06
CA VAL A 31 -2.07 19.65 -6.13
C VAL A 31 -2.33 20.54 -7.35
N LEU A 32 -2.61 19.95 -8.51
CA LEU A 32 -2.93 20.70 -9.73
C LEU A 32 -4.21 21.52 -9.57
N THR A 33 -5.26 20.94 -8.99
CA THR A 33 -6.51 21.66 -8.73
C THR A 33 -6.30 22.84 -7.78
N ALA A 34 -5.53 22.66 -6.71
CA ALA A 34 -5.20 23.74 -5.78
C ALA A 34 -4.49 24.91 -6.49
N ILE A 35 -3.54 24.62 -7.37
CA ILE A 35 -2.83 25.62 -8.18
C ILE A 35 -3.83 26.37 -9.09
N LEU A 36 -4.71 25.64 -9.79
CA LEU A 36 -5.72 26.24 -10.67
C LEU A 36 -6.71 27.12 -9.92
N CYS A 37 -7.08 26.75 -8.69
CA CYS A 37 -7.91 27.60 -7.81
C CYS A 37 -7.21 28.92 -7.48
N VAL A 38 -5.92 28.89 -7.13
CA VAL A 38 -5.16 30.11 -6.83
C VAL A 38 -5.07 31.02 -8.05
N ILE A 39 -4.79 30.46 -9.23
CA ILE A 39 -4.75 31.23 -10.49
C ILE A 39 -6.11 31.89 -10.75
N LYS A 40 -7.21 31.14 -10.63
CA LYS A 40 -8.56 31.69 -10.81
C LYS A 40 -8.85 32.85 -9.88
N ILE A 41 -8.54 32.74 -8.58
CA ILE A 41 -8.73 33.82 -7.61
C ILE A 41 -7.98 35.09 -8.04
N ILE A 42 -6.73 34.97 -8.50
CA ILE A 42 -5.93 36.11 -8.96
C ILE A 42 -6.60 36.78 -10.17
N PHE A 43 -7.08 36.00 -11.14
CA PHE A 43 -7.80 36.52 -12.29
C PHE A 43 -9.14 37.16 -11.89
N THR A 44 -9.92 36.54 -11.02
CA THR A 44 -11.22 37.05 -10.54
C THR A 44 -11.06 38.37 -9.79
N ILE A 45 -10.05 38.48 -8.92
CA ILE A 45 -9.72 39.74 -8.23
C ILE A 45 -9.26 40.77 -9.28
N GLY A 46 -8.30 40.43 -10.14
CA GLY A 46 -7.76 41.35 -11.14
C GLY A 46 -8.83 41.90 -12.09
N PHE A 47 -9.70 41.06 -12.63
CA PHE A 47 -10.76 41.45 -13.56
C PHE A 47 -11.97 42.05 -12.85
N GLY A 48 -12.44 41.47 -11.74
CA GLY A 48 -13.64 41.93 -11.06
C GLY A 48 -13.48 43.32 -10.43
N TYR A 49 -12.26 43.73 -10.04
CA TYR A 49 -11.98 45.11 -9.63
C TYR A 49 -12.02 46.12 -10.80
N ILE A 50 -11.77 45.69 -12.04
CA ILE A 50 -11.66 46.58 -13.21
C ILE A 50 -13.01 46.80 -13.87
N TYR A 51 -13.86 45.77 -13.96
CA TYR A 51 -15.04 45.81 -14.81
C TYR A 51 -16.36 46.07 -14.06
N GLU A 52 -16.63 45.39 -12.94
CA GLU A 52 -17.95 45.45 -12.26
C GLU A 52 -17.83 45.26 -10.73
N PRO A 53 -17.46 46.32 -9.97
CA PRO A 53 -17.14 46.20 -8.53
C PRO A 53 -18.35 45.85 -7.65
N GLU A 54 -19.56 46.14 -8.11
CA GLU A 54 -20.81 45.86 -7.38
C GLU A 54 -21.18 44.37 -7.35
N TYR A 55 -20.71 43.58 -8.33
CA TYR A 55 -20.93 42.13 -8.39
C TYR A 55 -19.75 41.31 -7.87
N LEU A 56 -18.59 41.94 -7.64
CA LEU A 56 -17.36 41.28 -7.20
C LEU A 56 -17.55 40.40 -5.95
N MET A 57 -18.28 40.89 -4.95
CA MET A 57 -18.54 40.11 -3.71
C MET A 57 -19.40 38.87 -3.98
N HIS A 58 -20.40 38.96 -4.86
CA HIS A 58 -21.25 37.82 -5.21
C HIS A 58 -20.48 36.76 -5.99
N ILE A 59 -19.63 37.19 -6.93
CA ILE A 59 -18.77 36.30 -7.71
C ILE A 59 -17.78 35.58 -6.79
N LEU A 60 -17.13 36.29 -5.87
CA LEU A 60 -16.19 35.71 -4.92
C LEU A 60 -16.86 34.69 -3.98
N ILE A 61 -18.08 34.98 -3.50
CA ILE A 61 -18.84 34.05 -2.65
C ILE A 61 -19.21 32.77 -3.43
N LEU A 62 -19.68 32.91 -4.67
CA LEU A 62 -20.05 31.76 -5.50
C LEU A 62 -18.84 30.87 -5.82
N GLU A 63 -17.68 31.48 -6.12
CA GLU A 63 -16.44 30.74 -6.32
C GLU A 63 -15.93 30.06 -5.05
N ALA A 64 -16.07 30.72 -3.89
CA ALA A 64 -15.71 30.13 -2.60
C ALA A 64 -16.57 28.87 -2.31
N VAL A 65 -17.88 28.94 -2.54
CA VAL A 65 -18.78 27.79 -2.38
C VAL A 65 -18.42 26.65 -3.34
N ALA A 66 -18.18 26.98 -4.62
CA ALA A 66 -17.75 25.98 -5.61
C ALA A 66 -16.41 25.32 -5.23
N SER A 67 -15.46 26.09 -4.72
CA SER A 67 -14.14 25.59 -4.30
C SER A 67 -14.25 24.63 -3.11
N VAL A 68 -15.12 24.94 -2.14
CA VAL A 68 -15.39 24.04 -1.00
C VAL A 68 -15.95 22.70 -1.48
N LEU A 69 -16.88 22.72 -2.44
CA LEU A 69 -17.44 21.49 -3.01
C LEU A 69 -16.39 20.65 -3.74
N VAL A 70 -15.51 21.29 -4.52
CA VAL A 70 -14.41 20.61 -5.21
C VAL A 70 -13.45 19.97 -4.20
N LEU A 71 -13.04 20.71 -3.17
CA LEU A 71 -12.17 20.18 -2.11
C LEU A 71 -12.82 19.01 -1.37
N ALA A 72 -14.12 19.04 -1.11
CA ALA A 72 -14.84 17.93 -0.48
C ALA A 72 -14.79 16.65 -1.33
N VAL A 73 -14.96 16.78 -2.65
CA VAL A 73 -14.86 15.64 -3.58
C VAL A 73 -13.43 15.10 -3.64
N GLU A 74 -12.42 15.97 -3.66
CA GLU A 74 -11.01 15.54 -3.66
C GLU A 74 -10.64 14.81 -2.37
N ILE A 75 -11.05 15.33 -1.22
CA ILE A 75 -10.86 14.67 0.08
C ILE A 75 -11.53 13.28 0.07
N PHE A 76 -12.74 13.18 -0.47
CA PHE A 76 -13.43 11.89 -0.59
C PHE A 76 -12.65 10.89 -1.46
N VAL A 77 -12.11 11.33 -2.61
CA VAL A 77 -11.28 10.48 -3.48
C VAL A 77 -9.99 10.04 -2.78
N CYS A 78 -9.32 10.93 -2.05
CA CYS A 78 -8.13 10.60 -1.27
C CYS A 78 -8.43 9.56 -0.17
N ILE A 79 -9.53 9.72 0.55
CA ILE A 79 -9.98 8.76 1.58
C ILE A 79 -10.24 7.39 0.93
N LEU A 80 -10.94 7.35 -0.20
CA LEU A 80 -11.19 6.11 -0.93
C LEU A 80 -9.89 5.42 -1.38
N ALA A 81 -8.95 6.20 -1.94
CA ALA A 81 -7.64 5.69 -2.36
C ALA A 81 -6.82 5.14 -1.19
N SER A 82 -6.84 5.82 -0.04
CA SER A 82 -6.12 5.38 1.17
C SER A 82 -6.66 4.07 1.73
N ASN A 83 -7.99 3.94 1.84
CA ASN A 83 -8.63 2.71 2.32
C ASN A 83 -8.35 1.53 1.39
N LEU A 84 -8.34 1.76 0.07
CA LEU A 84 -8.00 0.73 -0.91
C LEU A 84 -6.55 0.25 -0.75
N SER A 85 -5.61 1.17 -0.47
CA SER A 85 -4.21 0.81 -0.21
C SER A 85 -4.04 0.03 1.09
N SER A 86 -4.67 0.46 2.18
CA SER A 86 -4.62 -0.24 3.48
C SER A 86 -5.22 -1.65 3.40
N LEU A 87 -6.32 -1.80 2.66
CA LEU A 87 -6.92 -3.11 2.42
C LEU A 87 -5.96 -4.03 1.66
N ALA A 88 -5.25 -3.52 0.64
CA ALA A 88 -4.26 -4.29 -0.10
C ALA A 88 -3.09 -4.76 0.79
N ASP A 89 -2.63 -3.93 1.72
CA ASP A 89 -1.56 -4.28 2.67
C ASP A 89 -2.02 -5.34 3.70
N LEU A 90 -3.26 -5.24 4.18
CA LEU A 90 -3.83 -6.26 5.08
C LEU A 90 -3.95 -7.62 4.40
N PHE A 91 -4.36 -7.66 3.12
CA PHE A 91 -4.37 -8.90 2.34
C PHE A 91 -2.97 -9.50 2.18
N LEU A 92 -1.94 -8.66 1.97
CA LEU A 92 -0.56 -9.12 1.92
C LEU A 92 -0.12 -9.74 3.25
N LYS A 93 -0.39 -9.05 4.37
CA LYS A 93 0.01 -9.52 5.70
C LYS A 93 -0.63 -10.85 6.07
N ASN A 94 -1.93 -11.01 5.79
CA ASN A 94 -2.67 -12.24 6.09
C ASN A 94 -2.16 -13.45 5.27
N ASN A 95 -1.79 -13.23 4.00
CA ASN A 95 -1.25 -14.30 3.14
C ASN A 95 0.15 -14.74 3.59
N ILE A 96 1.00 -13.82 4.04
CA ILE A 96 2.33 -14.16 4.59
C ILE A 96 2.21 -14.95 5.91
N THR A 97 1.25 -14.60 6.77
CA THR A 97 1.04 -15.33 8.04
C THR A 97 0.42 -16.71 7.85
N THR A 98 -0.40 -16.90 6.81
CA THR A 98 -1.03 -18.20 6.52
C THR A 98 -0.06 -19.20 5.89
N ASP A 99 0.93 -18.73 5.12
CA ASP A 99 2.04 -19.58 4.64
C ASP A 99 3.05 -19.94 5.73
N SER A 100 3.16 -19.12 6.78
CA SER A 100 4.06 -19.40 7.92
C SER A 100 3.48 -20.43 8.92
N SER A 101 2.22 -20.83 8.78
CA SER A 101 1.54 -21.77 9.69
C SER A 101 1.17 -23.12 9.06
N LYS A 102 1.78 -23.49 7.92
CA LYS A 102 1.79 -24.87 7.41
C LYS A 102 3.20 -25.46 7.45
N ASN A 103 3.80 -25.47 8.64
CA ASN A 103 4.91 -26.37 8.99
C ASN A 103 5.16 -26.36 10.50
N SER A 104 4.19 -26.82 11.28
CA SER A 104 4.44 -27.16 12.68
C SER A 104 3.55 -28.30 13.14
N GLU A 105 3.51 -29.37 12.34
CA GLU A 105 3.05 -30.67 12.83
C GLU A 105 3.93 -31.77 12.20
N ALA A 106 5.19 -31.77 12.64
CA ALA A 106 6.06 -32.93 12.57
C ALA A 106 6.92 -32.91 13.83
N THR A 107 6.31 -33.40 14.91
CA THR A 107 6.99 -33.90 16.10
C THR A 107 8.21 -34.75 15.71
N SER A 108 9.42 -34.23 15.88
CA SER A 108 10.59 -35.07 16.16
C SER A 108 11.73 -34.21 16.70
N ALA A 109 12.11 -34.50 17.95
CA ALA A 109 13.22 -33.87 18.64
C ALA A 109 14.47 -33.80 17.74
N GLN A 110 15.03 -32.61 17.58
CA GLN A 110 16.33 -32.42 16.94
C GLN A 110 17.39 -33.18 17.75
N TRP A 111 18.37 -33.77 17.08
CA TRP A 111 19.48 -34.47 17.73
C TRP A 111 20.81 -33.88 17.29
N GLN A 112 21.77 -33.81 18.21
CA GLN A 112 23.10 -33.31 17.94
C GLN A 112 24.04 -34.47 17.59
N CYS A 113 24.72 -34.38 16.46
CA CYS A 113 25.71 -35.37 16.06
C CYS A 113 26.90 -35.39 17.04
N PRO A 114 27.28 -36.56 17.60
CA PRO A 114 28.39 -36.64 18.54
C PRO A 114 29.75 -36.37 17.88
N SER A 115 29.89 -36.75 16.60
CA SER A 115 31.12 -36.64 15.83
C SER A 115 31.41 -35.20 15.34
N CYS A 116 30.48 -34.59 14.59
CA CYS A 116 30.70 -33.25 14.00
C CYS A 116 29.93 -32.11 14.68
N LYS A 117 29.21 -32.39 15.78
CA LYS A 117 28.41 -31.42 16.56
C LYS A 117 27.29 -30.70 15.80
N LYS A 118 27.00 -31.08 14.56
CA LYS A 118 25.89 -30.56 13.76
C LYS A 118 24.54 -30.98 14.34
N ILE A 119 23.58 -30.05 14.38
CA ILE A 119 22.19 -30.34 14.75
C ILE A 119 21.43 -30.88 13.53
N ASN A 120 20.83 -32.05 13.67
CA ASN A 120 20.01 -32.72 12.66
C ASN A 120 18.55 -32.72 13.08
N GLN A 121 17.63 -32.66 12.11
CA GLN A 121 16.20 -32.79 12.37
C GLN A 121 15.88 -34.23 12.82
N GLY A 122 14.83 -34.41 13.63
CA GLY A 122 14.56 -35.69 14.29
C GLY A 122 14.25 -36.86 13.34
N TYR A 123 13.79 -36.57 12.11
CA TYR A 123 13.57 -37.54 11.04
C TYR A 123 14.85 -37.98 10.30
N ILE A 124 15.98 -37.30 10.51
CA ILE A 124 17.25 -37.62 9.87
C ILE A 124 17.95 -38.72 10.66
N GLY A 125 18.11 -39.91 10.07
CA GLY A 125 18.75 -41.07 10.71
C GLY A 125 20.29 -41.10 10.64
N THR A 126 20.89 -40.32 9.74
CA THR A 126 22.35 -40.28 9.54
C THR A 126 22.80 -38.85 9.26
N CYS A 127 23.82 -38.40 9.97
CA CYS A 127 24.42 -37.09 9.79
C CYS A 127 25.21 -37.02 8.48
N GLY A 128 25.36 -35.82 7.91
CA GLY A 128 26.15 -35.60 6.68
C GLY A 128 27.64 -35.93 6.82
N CYS A 129 28.14 -36.15 8.04
CA CYS A 129 29.50 -36.65 8.30
C CYS A 129 29.60 -38.19 8.32
N GLY A 130 28.49 -38.91 8.12
CA GLY A 130 28.41 -40.37 8.15
C GLY A 130 27.98 -40.99 9.49
N GLU A 131 27.85 -40.20 10.55
CA GLU A 131 27.49 -40.67 11.89
C GLU A 131 25.99 -41.00 11.99
N VAL A 132 25.64 -42.15 12.59
CA VAL A 132 24.24 -42.59 12.74
C VAL A 132 23.60 -41.92 13.98
N LYS A 133 22.30 -41.65 13.91
CA LYS A 133 21.54 -41.12 15.06
C LYS A 133 21.69 -42.06 16.26
N PRO A 134 22.14 -41.56 17.43
CA PRO A 134 22.25 -42.38 18.62
C PRO A 134 20.85 -42.72 19.15
N ASN A 135 20.61 -44.03 19.34
CA ASN A 135 19.96 -44.63 20.51
C ASN A 135 19.03 -43.75 21.36
#